data_AF-A0A7L3Y097-F1
#
_entry.id   AF-A0A7L3Y097-F1
#
_cell.length_a   1.000
_cell.length_b   1.000
_cell.length_c   1.000
_cell.angle_alpha   90.00
_cell.angle_beta   90.00
_cell.angle_gamma   90.00
#
_symmetry.space_group_name_H-M   'P 1'
#
loop_
_entity.id
_entity.type
_entity.pdbx_description
1 polymer ?
#
loop_
_entity_poly.entity_id
_entity_poly.type
_entity_poly.pdbx_seq_one_letter_code
_entity_poly.pdbx_strand_id
1 'polypeptide(L)'
;VFVKCHFDYNPYNDNLIPCKEAGLKFSKGEILQIVNREDPNWWQASHVKEGGSAGLIPSQFLEEKRKAFVRRDWDNSGPFCGTISSKKKKK
;
A
#
# COMPACT_ATOMS: atom_id res chain seq x y z
N VAL A 1 10.11 -13.81 -5.50
CA VAL A 1 8.97 -13.84 -4.54
C VAL A 1 7.71 -13.51 -5.32
N PHE A 2 6.59 -14.19 -5.08
CA PHE A 2 5.32 -13.88 -5.74
C PHE A 2 4.31 -13.38 -4.71
N VAL A 3 3.46 -12.45 -5.11
CA VAL A 3 2.42 -11.88 -4.26
C VAL A 3 1.07 -11.92 -4.97
N LYS A 4 -0.01 -12.07 -4.20
CA LYS A 4 -1.37 -11.96 -4.69
C LYS A 4 -1.93 -10.57 -4.40
N CYS A 5 -2.47 -9.92 -5.40
CA CYS A 5 -3.12 -8.62 -5.25
C CYS A 5 -4.49 -8.78 -4.58
N HIS A 6 -4.76 -8.04 -3.52
CA HIS A 6 -6.03 -8.10 -2.78
C HIS A 6 -6.99 -6.95 -3.10
N PHE A 7 -6.55 -6.01 -3.93
CA PHE A 7 -7.28 -4.83 -4.38
C PHE A 7 -6.86 -4.48 -5.82
N ASP A 8 -7.61 -3.58 -6.45
CA ASP A 8 -7.30 -3.05 -7.78
C ASP A 8 -6.44 -1.79 -7.66
N TYR A 9 -5.40 -1.68 -8.47
CA TYR A 9 -4.48 -0.55 -8.45
C TYR A 9 -4.36 0.06 -9.84
N ASN A 10 -4.59 1.38 -9.93
CA ASN A 10 -4.36 2.16 -11.13
C ASN A 10 -3.35 3.29 -10.83
N PRO A 11 -2.14 3.26 -11.40
CA PRO A 11 -1.11 4.26 -11.12
C PRO A 11 -1.51 5.68 -11.55
N TYR A 12 -2.40 5.82 -12.54
CA TYR A 12 -2.87 7.14 -12.97
C TYR A 12 -3.73 7.86 -11.93
N ASN A 13 -4.35 7.09 -11.03
CA ASN A 13 -5.16 7.59 -9.92
C ASN A 13 -4.32 7.82 -8.65
N ASP A 14 -3.05 7.44 -8.66
CA ASP A 14 -2.16 7.58 -7.52
C ASP A 14 -1.36 8.88 -7.62
N ASN A 15 -1.55 9.79 -6.67
CA ASN A 15 -0.83 11.06 -6.62
C ASN A 15 0.52 10.95 -5.90
N LEU A 16 0.80 9.83 -5.24
CA LEU A 16 2.05 9.61 -4.52
C LEU A 16 3.11 8.91 -5.38
N ILE A 17 2.73 8.38 -6.55
CA ILE A 17 3.66 7.71 -7.44
C ILE A 17 4.63 8.74 -8.05
N PRO A 18 5.95 8.46 -8.08
CA PRO A 18 6.91 9.41 -8.62
C PRO A 18 6.75 9.65 -10.13
N CYS A 19 6.34 8.63 -10.88
CA CYS A 19 6.11 8.69 -12.32
C CYS A 19 4.97 7.73 -12.67
N LYS A 20 3.88 8.25 -13.25
CA LYS A 20 2.65 7.48 -13.51
C LYS A 20 2.88 6.39 -14.56
N GLU A 21 3.73 6.67 -15.55
CA GLU A 21 4.09 5.73 -16.61
C GLU A 21 4.91 4.55 -16.09
N ALA A 22 5.69 4.75 -15.03
CA ALA A 22 6.45 3.68 -14.39
C ALA A 22 5.59 2.75 -13.53
N GLY A 23 4.31 3.08 -13.31
CA GLY A 23 3.42 2.30 -12.47
C GLY A 23 2.91 1.03 -13.15
N LEU A 24 2.89 -0.06 -12.40
CA LEU A 24 2.29 -1.31 -12.85
C LEU A 24 0.83 -1.38 -12.41
N LYS A 25 -0.10 -1.27 -13.37
CA LYS A 25 -1.52 -1.52 -13.12
C LYS A 25 -1.75 -2.99 -12.83
N PHE A 26 -2.58 -3.29 -11.84
CA PHE A 26 -3.02 -4.65 -11.53
C PHE A 26 -4.45 -4.68 -11.00
N SER A 27 -5.06 -5.86 -11.07
CA SER A 27 -6.41 -6.12 -10.56
C SER A 27 -6.38 -7.07 -9.38
N LYS A 28 -7.42 -7.03 -8.54
CA LYS A 28 -7.60 -7.96 -7.43
C LYS A 28 -7.59 -9.41 -7.94
N GLY A 29 -6.80 -10.25 -7.28
CA GLY A 29 -6.65 -11.66 -7.60
C GLY A 29 -5.48 -11.98 -8.53
N GLU A 30 -4.86 -10.99 -9.16
CA GLU A 30 -3.65 -11.19 -9.96
C GLU A 30 -2.44 -11.59 -9.11
N ILE A 31 -1.53 -12.35 -9.72
CA ILE A 31 -0.27 -12.77 -9.10
C ILE A 31 0.87 -12.02 -9.79
N LEU A 32 1.63 -11.27 -9.01
CA LEU A 32 2.78 -10.50 -9.49
C LEU A 32 4.08 -11.10 -8.96
N GLN A 33 5.12 -11.08 -9.80
CA GLN A 33 6.47 -11.38 -9.38
C GLN A 33 7.12 -10.12 -8.83
N ILE A 34 7.63 -10.19 -7.60
CA ILE A 34 8.40 -9.11 -7.01
C ILE A 34 9.85 -9.18 -7.48
N VAL A 35 10.35 -8.06 -7.99
CA VAL A 35 11.71 -7.85 -8.50
C VAL A 35 12.57 -7.13 -7.46
N ASN A 36 12.09 -6.01 -6.89
CA ASN A 36 12.80 -5.25 -5.85
C ASN A 36 11.83 -4.74 -4.77
N ARG A 37 12.27 -4.77 -3.49
CA ARG A 37 11.54 -4.32 -2.29
C ARG A 37 12.35 -3.40 -1.37
N GLU A 38 13.49 -2.89 -1.84
CA GLU A 38 14.39 -2.05 -1.04
C GLU A 38 13.71 -0.75 -0.60
N ASP A 39 12.89 -0.14 -1.48
CA ASP A 39 12.13 1.04 -1.10
C ASP A 39 10.91 0.64 -0.24
N PRO A 40 10.73 1.27 0.93
CA PRO A 40 9.67 0.91 1.86
C PRO A 40 8.28 1.33 1.38
N ASN A 41 8.15 2.22 0.40
CA ASN A 41 6.88 2.71 -0.11
C ASN A 41 6.52 2.08 -1.47
N TRP A 42 7.50 1.85 -2.34
CA TRP A 42 7.31 1.42 -3.73
C TRP A 42 8.11 0.17 -4.06
N TRP A 43 7.44 -0.89 -4.47
CA TRP A 43 8.10 -2.12 -4.91
C TRP A 43 8.10 -2.22 -6.43
N GLN A 44 9.13 -2.86 -6.98
CA GLN A 44 9.17 -3.20 -8.39
C GLN A 44 8.60 -4.61 -8.57
N ALA A 45 7.63 -4.76 -9.45
CA ALA A 45 6.99 -6.02 -9.77
C ALA A 45 6.78 -6.18 -11.27
N SER A 46 6.56 -7.41 -11.73
CA SER A 46 6.21 -7.73 -13.12
C SER A 46 5.12 -8.79 -13.18
N HIS A 47 4.35 -8.79 -14.27
CA HIS A 47 3.33 -9.79 -14.55
C HIS A 47 3.96 -11.12 -14.94
N VAL A 48 3.61 -12.20 -14.23
CA VAL A 48 4.18 -13.53 -14.44
C VAL A 48 3.88 -14.06 -15.86
N LYS A 49 2.71 -13.73 -16.40
CA LYS A 49 2.24 -14.25 -17.69
C LYS A 49 2.82 -13.51 -18.90
N GLU A 50 3.15 -12.24 -18.74
CA GLU A 50 3.52 -11.38 -19.87
C GLU A 50 5.04 -11.22 -20.01
N GLY A 51 5.83 -11.63 -19.02
CA GLY A 51 7.30 -11.58 -19.09
C GLY A 51 7.85 -10.17 -19.34
N GLY A 52 7.08 -9.14 -18.95
CA GLY A 52 7.34 -7.74 -19.28
C GLY A 52 8.27 -7.01 -18.31
N SER A 53 8.50 -5.72 -18.61
CA SER A 53 9.32 -4.84 -17.76
C SER A 53 8.75 -4.70 -16.36
N ALA A 54 9.63 -4.54 -15.38
CA ALA A 54 9.21 -4.24 -14.02
C ALA A 54 8.56 -2.84 -13.96
N GLY A 55 7.47 -2.73 -13.21
CA GLY A 55 6.82 -1.47 -12.89
C GLY A 55 6.60 -1.32 -11.39
N LEU A 56 6.31 -0.11 -10.96
CA LEU A 56 6.12 0.26 -9.56
C LEU A 56 4.73 -0.12 -9.07
N ILE A 57 4.68 -0.81 -7.94
CA ILE A 57 3.47 -1.10 -7.18
C ILE A 57 3.59 -0.50 -5.77
N PRO A 58 2.48 -0.08 -5.14
CA PRO A 58 2.50 0.34 -3.75
C PRO A 58 2.88 -0.84 -2.86
N SER A 59 3.81 -0.62 -1.95
CA SER A 59 4.16 -1.60 -0.91
C SER A 59 3.02 -1.76 0.09
N GLN A 60 3.05 -2.85 0.86
CA GLN A 60 2.12 -3.07 1.97
C GLN A 60 2.18 -1.92 2.99
N PHE A 61 3.37 -1.41 3.28
CA PHE A 61 3.55 -0.32 4.25
C PHE A 61 2.94 1.00 3.77
N LEU A 62 3.10 1.34 2.49
CA LEU A 62 2.45 2.52 1.90
C LEU A 62 0.92 2.40 1.98
N GLU A 63 0.39 1.21 1.70
CA GLU A 63 -1.04 0.94 1.77
C GLU A 63 -1.57 1.01 3.21
N GLU A 64 -0.83 0.51 4.19
CA GLU A 64 -1.16 0.64 5.61
C GLU A 64 -1.18 2.09 6.07
N LYS A 65 -0.19 2.91 5.65
CA LYS A 65 -0.20 4.35 5.91
C LYS A 65 -1.45 5.01 5.33
N ARG A 66 -1.80 4.72 4.07
CA ARG A 66 -3.02 5.27 3.45
C ARG A 66 -4.26 4.99 4.29
N LYS A 67 -4.40 3.77 4.79
CA LYS A 67 -5.52 3.35 5.64
C LYS A 67 -5.48 3.95 7.05
N ALA A 68 -4.29 4.16 7.62
CA ALA A 68 -4.12 4.70 8.96
C ALA A 68 -4.37 6.22 9.04
N PHE A 69 -4.10 6.96 7.96
CA PHE A 69 -4.28 8.42 7.92
C PHE A 69 -5.67 8.86 7.43
N VAL A 70 -6.54 7.95 6.98
CA VAL A 70 -7.96 8.25 6.83
C VAL A 70 -8.54 8.40 8.23
N ARG A 71 -8.93 9.63 8.63
CA ARG A 71 -9.71 9.80 9.86
C ARG A 71 -10.94 8.88 9.76
N ARG A 72 -11.16 8.03 10.76
CA ARG A 72 -12.38 7.22 10.91
C ARG A 72 -13.59 8.09 11.28
N ASP A 73 -13.82 9.19 10.56
CA ASP A 73 -14.95 10.10 10.80
C ASP A 73 -16.04 9.91 9.74
N TRP A 74 -16.50 8.66 9.53
CA TRP A 74 -17.77 8.34 8.84
C TRP A 74 -18.14 6.86 9.03
N ASP A 75 -18.39 6.45 10.27
CA ASP A 75 -19.57 5.63 10.59
C ASP A 75 -19.81 5.68 12.10
N ASN A 76 -20.96 6.23 12.45
CA ASN A 76 -21.53 6.23 13.78
C ASN A 76 -22.06 4.83 14.10
N SER A 77 -21.23 3.95 14.67
CA SER A 77 -21.69 2.87 15.57
C SER A 77 -20.55 2.22 16.37
N GLY A 78 -20.25 2.79 17.55
CA GLY A 78 -19.64 2.05 18.67
C GLY A 78 -18.47 2.75 19.39
N PRO A 79 -18.63 3.14 20.67
CA PRO A 79 -17.53 3.56 21.52
C PRO A 79 -16.96 2.34 22.26
N PHE A 80 -15.75 1.90 21.91
CA PHE A 80 -14.91 1.07 22.80
C PHE A 80 -13.48 1.06 22.24
N CYS A 81 -12.40 1.34 22.95
CA CYS A 81 -12.15 1.65 24.35
C CYS A 81 -10.85 2.47 24.35
N GLY A 82 -10.86 3.64 24.97
CA GLY A 82 -9.66 4.41 25.21
C GLY A 82 -8.99 3.97 26.51
N THR A 83 -7.72 3.59 26.44
CA THR A 83 -6.76 3.57 27.56
C THR A 83 -5.37 3.59 26.94
N ILE A 84 -4.36 4.41 27.28
CA ILE A 84 -4.15 5.52 28.22
C ILE A 84 -2.83 6.17 27.76
N SER A 85 -2.76 7.50 27.63
CA SER A 85 -1.47 8.20 27.53
C SER A 85 -0.70 8.04 28.84
N SER A 86 0.37 7.24 28.84
CA SER A 86 1.31 7.20 29.96
C SER A 86 2.05 8.53 30.07
N LYS A 87 1.69 9.29 31.13
CA LYS A 87 2.30 10.55 31.53
C LYS A 87 3.80 10.39 31.83
N LYS A 88 4.57 11.30 31.23
CA LYS A 88 5.97 11.67 31.50
C LYS A 88 6.19 11.88 33.01
N LYS A 89 7.15 11.16 33.61
CA LYS A 89 7.65 11.40 34.98
C LYS A 89 9.04 12.02 34.88
N LYS A 90 9.18 13.25 35.39
CA LYS A 90 10.45 13.93 35.62
C LYS A 90 10.59 14.05 37.15
N LYS A 91 11.68 13.53 37.71
CA LYS A 91 12.17 13.88 39.04
C LYS A 91 13.68 14.03 38.92
#